data_AF-A0AAD8HPE7-F1
#
_entry.id   AF-A0AAD8HPE7-F1
#
_cell.length_a   1.000
_cell.length_b   1.000
_cell.length_c   1.000
_cell.angle_alpha   90.00
_cell.angle_beta   90.00
_cell.angle_gamma   90.00
#
_symmetry.space_group_name_H-M   'P 1'
#
loop_
_entity.id
_entity.type
_entity.pdbx_description
1 polymer ?
#
loop_
_entity_poly.entity_id
_entity_poly.type
_entity_poly.pdbx_seq_one_letter_code
_entity_poly.pdbx_strand_id
1 'polypeptide(L)'
;MIRKEVFLIPSILRECRRIISQSELVEFCLRVVNVNNGLVENLITKGYMKLSPFFIPYTITNMGSALLAIDHGFMGPNYSIVAACATANYAFYAAANHIRKGEADLMVAGGAEAAIIPVG
;
A
#
# COMPACT_ATOMS: atom_id res chain seq x y z
N MET A 1 -21.65 7.93 -12.81
CA MET A 1 -20.36 8.37 -13.40
C MET A 1 -19.22 7.83 -12.55
N ILE A 2 -18.76 6.60 -12.82
CA ILE A 2 -17.69 5.93 -12.05
C ILE A 2 -16.57 5.60 -13.05
N ARG A 3 -15.36 6.11 -12.80
CA ARG A 3 -14.13 5.81 -13.57
C ARG A 3 -13.44 4.67 -12.80
N LYS A 4 -13.26 3.44 -13.31
CA LYS A 4 -12.47 2.95 -14.46
C LYS A 4 -10.94 3.08 -14.29
N GLU A 5 -10.31 2.01 -13.76
CA GLU A 5 -9.09 1.28 -14.23
C GLU A 5 -8.05 0.83 -13.16
N VAL A 6 -7.22 -0.17 -13.54
CA VAL A 6 -6.00 -0.77 -12.91
C VAL A 6 -6.16 -1.81 -11.77
N PHE A 7 -5.70 -3.09 -11.82
CA PHE A 7 -5.35 -4.09 -12.87
C PHE A 7 -4.81 -5.39 -12.19
N LEU A 8 -5.19 -6.62 -12.63
CA LEU A 8 -4.26 -7.78 -12.88
C LEU A 8 -4.91 -9.05 -13.50
N ILE A 9 -5.16 -9.12 -14.82
CA ILE A 9 -5.26 -10.41 -15.59
C ILE A 9 -4.68 -10.21 -17.01
N PRO A 10 -3.76 -11.07 -17.51
CA PRO A 10 -3.10 -10.85 -18.81
C PRO A 10 -4.04 -10.80 -20.04
N SER A 11 -5.18 -11.49 -20.00
CA SER A 11 -6.09 -11.65 -21.16
C SER A 11 -6.78 -10.35 -21.60
N ILE A 12 -6.82 -9.33 -20.74
CA ILE A 12 -7.60 -8.08 -20.92
C ILE A 12 -6.69 -6.85 -21.20
N LEU A 13 -5.39 -7.07 -21.33
CA LEU A 13 -4.33 -6.03 -21.48
C LEU A 13 -4.46 -5.07 -22.67
N ARG A 14 -5.40 -5.26 -23.61
CA ARG A 14 -5.51 -4.42 -24.81
C ARG A 14 -6.33 -3.14 -24.62
N GLU A 15 -7.19 -3.08 -23.60
CA GLU A 15 -8.22 -2.03 -23.49
C GLU A 15 -7.92 -0.92 -22.46
N CYS A 16 -7.20 -1.24 -21.37
CA CYS A 16 -6.98 -0.32 -20.25
C CYS A 16 -5.69 0.49 -20.41
N ARG A 17 -5.82 1.72 -20.94
CA ARG A 17 -4.68 2.60 -21.28
C ARG A 17 -4.44 3.72 -20.26
N ARG A 18 -4.74 3.50 -18.97
CA ARG A 18 -4.54 4.49 -17.91
C ARG A 18 -3.93 3.87 -16.65
N ILE A 19 -2.70 3.39 -16.81
CA ILE A 19 -1.92 2.67 -15.79
C ILE A 19 -1.30 3.66 -14.80
N ILE A 20 -1.49 3.45 -13.49
CA ILE A 20 -0.68 4.10 -12.43
C ILE A 20 0.78 3.70 -12.72
N SER A 21 1.64 4.66 -12.99
CA SER A 21 3.00 4.38 -13.43
C SER A 21 3.78 3.65 -12.34
N GLN A 22 4.72 2.77 -12.72
CA GLN A 22 5.62 2.15 -11.73
C GLN A 22 6.39 3.20 -10.93
N SER A 23 6.69 4.36 -11.52
CA SER A 23 7.24 5.53 -10.83
C SER A 23 6.34 6.07 -9.72
N GLU A 24 5.03 6.20 -9.95
CA GLU A 24 4.07 6.63 -8.91
C GLU A 24 3.98 5.58 -7.79
N LEU A 25 3.92 4.28 -8.13
CA LEU A 25 3.92 3.19 -7.14
C LEU A 25 5.21 3.15 -6.31
N VAL A 26 6.36 3.51 -6.88
CA VAL A 26 7.65 3.57 -6.16
C VAL A 26 7.74 4.80 -5.27
N GLU A 27 7.40 6.00 -5.77
CA GLU A 27 7.23 7.24 -4.96
C GLU A 27 6.36 6.97 -3.73
N PHE A 28 5.23 6.30 -4.00
CA PHE A 28 4.25 5.93 -3.02
C PHE A 28 4.83 5.01 -1.92
N CYS A 29 5.53 3.94 -2.31
CA CYS A 29 6.19 3.03 -1.36
C CYS A 29 7.25 3.77 -0.52
N LEU A 30 8.05 4.63 -1.14
CA LEU A 30 9.11 5.39 -0.46
C LEU A 30 8.56 6.32 0.63
N ARG A 31 7.39 6.95 0.42
CA ARG A 31 6.74 7.80 1.44
C ARG A 31 6.34 7.06 2.71
N VAL A 32 6.06 5.76 2.63
CA VAL A 32 5.62 4.92 3.75
C VAL A 32 6.75 4.08 4.34
N VAL A 33 7.66 3.58 3.50
CA VAL A 33 8.85 2.81 3.91
C VAL A 33 9.86 3.69 4.65
N ASN A 34 10.06 4.94 4.22
CA ASN A 34 11.13 5.79 4.76
C ASN A 34 10.74 6.50 6.08
N VAL A 35 9.83 5.90 6.85
CA VAL A 35 9.30 6.43 8.11
C VAL A 35 10.29 6.12 9.25
N ASN A 36 11.39 6.85 9.23
CA ASN A 36 12.33 7.11 10.34
C ASN A 36 13.09 5.92 10.94
N ASN A 37 14.33 5.75 10.49
CA ASN A 37 15.39 5.22 11.35
C ASN A 37 15.57 6.20 12.53
N GLY A 38 15.32 5.75 13.77
CA GLY A 38 15.50 6.55 14.99
C GLY A 38 14.22 7.07 15.70
N LEU A 39 13.01 6.63 15.33
CA LEU A 39 11.77 7.01 16.06
C LEU A 39 11.79 6.57 17.53
N VAL A 40 12.19 5.32 17.80
CA VAL A 40 12.29 4.75 19.15
C VAL A 40 13.33 5.51 19.98
N GLU A 41 14.47 5.86 19.39
CA GLU A 41 15.48 6.68 20.05
C GLU A 41 14.95 8.08 20.38
N ASN A 42 14.22 8.73 19.47
CA ASN A 42 13.59 10.04 19.76
C ASN A 42 12.54 9.96 20.88
N LEU A 43 11.75 8.88 20.95
CA LEU A 43 10.82 8.63 22.05
C LEU A 43 11.55 8.53 23.40
N ILE A 44 12.61 7.72 23.45
CA ILE A 44 13.39 7.43 24.67
C ILE A 44 14.18 8.66 25.12
N THR A 45 14.85 9.36 24.19
CA THR A 45 15.80 10.44 24.52
C THR A 45 15.15 11.83 24.63
N LYS A 46 14.04 12.08 23.92
CA LYS A 46 13.42 13.42 23.83
C LYS A 46 11.95 13.45 24.24
N GLY A 47 11.35 12.30 24.55
CA GLY A 47 9.99 12.17 25.04
C GLY A 47 8.89 12.30 23.96
N TYR A 48 7.67 11.92 24.34
CA TYR A 48 6.51 11.84 23.45
C TYR A 48 6.16 13.17 22.74
N MET A 49 6.51 14.31 23.34
CA MET A 49 6.30 15.66 22.76
C MET A 49 7.13 15.93 21.48
N LYS A 50 8.06 15.03 21.11
CA LYS A 50 8.80 15.09 19.83
C LYS A 50 8.29 14.12 18.76
N LEU A 51 7.22 13.36 19.03
CA LEU A 51 6.55 12.58 17.99
C LEU A 51 5.73 13.49 17.07
N SER A 52 5.75 13.19 15.77
CA SER A 52 4.83 13.80 14.81
C SER A 52 3.38 13.37 15.10
N PRO A 53 2.37 14.24 14.98
CA PRO A 53 0.95 13.82 15.01
C PRO A 53 0.61 12.74 13.97
N PHE A 54 1.39 12.66 12.88
CA PHE A 54 1.25 11.65 11.84
C PHE A 54 2.02 10.35 12.12
N PHE A 55 2.68 10.21 13.28
CA PHE A 55 3.43 9.00 13.66
C PHE A 55 2.56 7.73 13.59
N ILE A 56 1.36 7.75 14.18
CA ILE A 56 0.45 6.60 14.15
C ILE A 56 0.00 6.33 12.71
N PRO A 57 -0.55 7.30 11.94
CA PRO A 57 -0.82 7.11 10.51
C PRO A 57 0.34 6.45 9.74
N TYR A 58 1.55 7.02 9.79
CA TYR A 58 2.69 6.53 9.02
C TYR A 58 3.27 5.19 9.48
N THR A 59 2.95 4.70 10.68
CA THR A 59 3.46 3.40 11.20
C THR A 59 2.47 2.24 11.05
N ILE A 60 1.21 2.49 10.70
CA ILE A 60 0.24 1.41 10.47
C ILE A 60 0.51 0.74 9.12
N THR A 61 0.53 -0.60 9.11
CA THR A 61 0.90 -1.43 7.95
C THR A 61 0.05 -1.22 6.70
N ASN A 62 -1.21 -0.79 6.83
CA ASN A 62 -2.08 -0.47 5.69
C ASN A 62 -1.99 0.98 5.20
N MET A 63 -1.12 1.82 5.78
CA MET A 63 -0.98 3.21 5.31
C MET A 63 -0.55 3.28 3.83
N GLY A 64 0.16 2.25 3.36
CA GLY A 64 0.44 2.04 1.95
C GLY A 64 -0.83 1.88 1.10
N SER A 65 -1.72 0.95 1.41
CA SER A 65 -2.98 0.83 0.64
C SER A 65 -3.91 2.03 0.88
N ALA A 66 -3.82 2.71 2.03
CA ALA A 66 -4.65 3.86 2.38
C ALA A 66 -4.34 5.13 1.58
N LEU A 67 -3.10 5.62 1.58
CA LEU A 67 -2.75 6.85 0.86
C LEU A 67 -2.93 6.69 -0.66
N LEU A 68 -2.63 5.50 -1.23
CA LEU A 68 -2.87 5.21 -2.65
C LEU A 68 -4.37 5.26 -2.99
N ALA A 69 -5.23 4.79 -2.09
CA ALA A 69 -6.67 4.93 -2.25
C ALA A 69 -7.16 6.38 -2.10
N ILE A 70 -6.54 7.18 -1.23
CA ILE A 70 -6.86 8.60 -1.08
C ILE A 70 -6.48 9.38 -2.35
N ASP A 71 -5.24 9.20 -2.84
CA ASP A 71 -4.70 9.94 -4.00
C ASP A 71 -5.48 9.64 -5.30
N HIS A 72 -6.01 8.42 -5.46
CA HIS A 72 -6.80 8.02 -6.64
C HIS A 72 -8.33 7.98 -6.40
N GLY A 73 -8.81 8.26 -5.19
CA GLY A 73 -10.25 8.25 -4.85
C GLY A 73 -10.89 6.86 -4.83
N PHE A 74 -10.15 5.81 -4.49
CA PHE A 74 -10.67 4.45 -4.38
C PHE A 74 -11.47 4.25 -3.09
N MET A 75 -12.69 3.71 -3.22
CA MET A 75 -13.64 3.51 -2.10
C MET A 75 -13.97 2.03 -1.84
N GLY A 76 -13.24 1.11 -2.47
CA GLY A 76 -13.42 -0.35 -2.30
C GLY A 76 -12.72 -0.92 -1.05
N PRO A 77 -12.68 -2.26 -0.90
CA PRO A 77 -11.98 -2.92 0.20
C PRO A 77 -10.50 -2.50 0.28
N ASN A 78 -10.06 -2.03 1.45
CA ASN A 78 -8.71 -1.50 1.66
C ASN A 78 -8.10 -2.05 2.96
N TYR A 79 -7.06 -2.88 2.83
CA TYR A 79 -6.33 -3.48 3.94
C TYR A 79 -4.96 -3.99 3.45
N SER A 80 -4.03 -4.21 4.39
CA SER A 80 -2.78 -4.93 4.12
C SER A 80 -2.88 -6.36 4.63
N ILE A 81 -2.35 -7.30 3.85
CA ILE A 81 -2.04 -8.65 4.33
C ILE A 81 -0.58 -8.64 4.83
N VAL A 82 -0.25 -9.49 5.80
CA VAL A 82 1.12 -9.70 6.27
C VAL A 82 1.37 -11.21 6.37
N ALA A 83 2.20 -11.73 5.47
CA ALA A 83 2.58 -13.13 5.38
C ALA A 83 4.06 -13.29 4.99
N ALA A 84 4.92 -12.38 5.47
CA ALA A 84 6.34 -12.26 5.09
C ALA A 84 6.51 -12.30 3.56
N CYS A 85 7.42 -13.13 3.05
CA CYS A 85 7.69 -13.28 1.61
C CYS A 85 6.46 -13.69 0.77
N ALA A 86 5.43 -14.29 1.37
CA ALA A 86 4.21 -14.69 0.66
C ALA A 86 3.17 -13.57 0.54
N THR A 87 3.38 -12.40 1.16
CA THR A 87 2.40 -11.31 1.26
C THR A 87 1.77 -10.92 -0.08
N ALA A 88 2.58 -10.69 -1.12
CA ALA A 88 2.08 -10.31 -2.45
C ALA A 88 1.18 -11.39 -3.07
N ASN A 89 1.52 -12.68 -2.92
CA ASN A 89 0.73 -13.79 -3.43
C ASN A 89 -0.64 -13.88 -2.73
N TYR A 90 -0.67 -13.68 -1.41
CA TYR A 90 -1.94 -13.61 -0.67
C TYR A 90 -2.76 -12.37 -1.05
N ALA A 91 -2.13 -11.22 -1.32
CA ALA A 91 -2.83 -10.02 -1.79
C ALA A 91 -3.53 -10.25 -3.14
N PHE A 92 -2.86 -10.90 -4.10
CA PHE A 92 -3.49 -11.29 -5.37
C PHE A 92 -4.65 -12.28 -5.17
N TYR A 93 -4.48 -13.29 -4.31
CA TYR A 93 -5.54 -14.25 -3.99
C TYR A 93 -6.77 -13.58 -3.37
N ALA A 94 -6.57 -12.66 -2.43
CA ALA A 94 -7.65 -11.96 -1.75
C ALA A 94 -8.39 -10.99 -2.69
N ALA A 95 -7.66 -10.25 -3.53
CA ALA A 95 -8.24 -9.40 -4.56
C ALA A 95 -9.08 -10.19 -5.58
N ALA A 96 -8.56 -11.34 -6.05
CA ALA A 96 -9.32 -12.23 -6.92
C ALA A 96 -10.61 -12.74 -6.25
N ASN A 97 -10.59 -13.00 -4.94
CA ASN A 97 -11.79 -13.43 -4.20
C ASN A 97 -12.83 -12.32 -4.03
N HIS A 98 -12.43 -11.08 -3.72
CA HIS A 98 -13.35 -9.95 -3.69
C HIS A 98 -14.05 -9.74 -5.04
N ILE A 99 -13.30 -9.80 -6.14
CA ILE A 99 -13.85 -9.67 -7.50
C ILE A 99 -14.81 -10.83 -7.80
N ARG A 100 -14.43 -12.08 -7.48
CA ARG A 100 -15.28 -13.27 -7.66
C ARG A 100 -16.58 -13.24 -6.87
N LYS A 101 -16.62 -12.54 -5.74
CA LYS A 101 -17.83 -12.38 -4.92
C LYS A 101 -18.69 -11.18 -5.34
N GLY A 102 -18.23 -10.34 -6.26
CA GLY A 102 -18.90 -9.08 -6.60
C GLY A 102 -18.76 -7.99 -5.52
N GLU A 103 -17.78 -8.12 -4.62
CA GLU A 103 -17.49 -7.12 -3.57
C GLU A 103 -16.69 -5.91 -4.13
N ALA A 104 -16.04 -6.08 -5.30
CA ALA A 104 -15.40 -5.02 -6.09
C ALA A 104 -15.31 -5.43 -7.56
N ASP A 105 -15.53 -4.52 -8.51
CA ASP A 105 -15.34 -4.81 -9.94
C ASP A 105 -13.86 -4.99 -10.33
N LEU A 106 -12.96 -4.35 -9.57
CA LEU A 106 -11.53 -4.26 -9.83
C LEU A 106 -10.81 -3.84 -8.54
N MET A 107 -9.58 -4.34 -8.36
CA MET A 107 -8.74 -4.04 -7.20
C MET A 107 -7.27 -3.87 -7.61
N VAL A 108 -6.57 -3.00 -6.89
CA VAL A 108 -5.11 -2.91 -6.90
C VAL A 108 -4.57 -3.89 -5.86
N ALA A 109 -3.61 -4.73 -6.23
CA ALA A 109 -3.00 -5.72 -5.35
C ALA A 109 -1.50 -5.85 -5.62
N GLY A 110 -0.73 -6.22 -4.59
CA GLY A 110 0.72 -6.37 -4.67
C GLY A 110 1.35 -6.44 -3.28
N GLY A 111 2.63 -6.08 -3.20
CA GLY A 111 3.35 -5.93 -1.94
C GLY A 111 4.52 -4.96 -2.11
N ALA A 112 4.94 -4.35 -1.01
CA ALA A 112 6.09 -3.45 -0.92
C ALA A 112 6.95 -3.87 0.28
N GLU A 113 8.24 -3.58 0.22
CA GLU A 113 9.21 -3.96 1.26
C GLU A 113 10.19 -2.81 1.48
N ALA A 114 10.80 -2.78 2.67
CA ALA A 114 11.83 -1.80 3.00
C ALA A 114 13.13 -2.00 2.21
N ALA A 115 13.92 -0.93 2.10
CA ALA A 115 15.32 -1.06 1.70
C ALA A 115 16.11 -1.87 2.75
N ILE A 116 17.23 -2.47 2.35
CA ILE A 116 18.10 -3.21 3.28
C ILE A 116 18.69 -2.21 4.28
N ILE A 117 18.22 -2.28 5.52
CA ILE A 117 18.74 -1.53 6.67
C ILE A 117 19.49 -2.50 7.61
N PRO A 118 20.50 -2.02 8.37
CA PRO A 118 21.07 -2.80 9.46
C PRO A 118 19.99 -3.21 10.47
N VAL A 119 20.09 -4.42 11.01
CA VAL A 119 19.22 -4.87 12.10
C VAL A 119 19.79 -4.35 13.42
N GLY A 120 19.18 -3.30 13.97
CA GLY A 120 19.59 -2.63 15.20
C GLY A 120 19.30 -1.14 15.17
#